data_AF-A0AAU4DAH5-F1
#
_entry.id   AF-A0AAU4DAH5-F1
#
_cell.length_a   1.000
_cell.length_b   1.000
_cell.length_c   1.000
_cell.angle_alpha   90.00
_cell.angle_beta   90.00
_cell.angle_gamma   90.00
#
_symmetry.space_group_name_H-M   'P 1'
#
loop_
_entity.id
_entity.type
_entity.pdbx_description
1 polymer ?
#
loop_
_entity_poly.entity_id
_entity_poly.type
_entity_poly.pdbx_seq_one_letter_code
_entity_poly.pdbx_strand_id
1 'polypeptide(L)'
;MVNVHGQRGTSDPDGQTLDRSHPDGRPLDGPDLGRVGAEAQAIRELLERQSLLYRSTVRPIAFEPAEPPLIRAFWEAVGWAPLFAAGRITNPHVASGITTVRQRLAEYGAEEHFTLTEADLPSRYRLVYADNDGIGFAVTDEHEGVADPAVLSVLWDDNEIVPYAPSYLRLSAEAVLSAAFGSWYSIWLTAPAERTLVPGGGAVERPFPLLVPGAHRLDPDRWLLRSTEHSGPTTAWLLAAPGFEHLVEWLHGQNLDGLRIARLPGDTLRRTGPLRVADGTPVRLSGTDEPDPDRCHRAGWIGGIAVIVEERGDRLTIAVNPRHRASLEALLDG
;
A
#
# COMPACT_ATOMS: atom_id res chain seq x y z
N MET A 1 -25.49 19.60 47.34
CA MET A 1 -26.85 20.18 47.35
C MET A 1 -26.93 21.11 46.15
N VAL A 2 -27.51 20.70 44.99
CA VAL A 2 -28.96 20.63 44.67
C VAL A 2 -29.55 22.05 44.70
N ASN A 3 -30.12 22.70 43.67
CA ASN A 3 -30.76 22.33 42.39
C ASN A 3 -30.60 23.51 41.37
N VAL A 4 -30.41 23.34 40.06
CA VAL A 4 -31.33 22.96 38.94
C VAL A 4 -32.45 23.97 38.62
N HIS A 5 -32.37 24.59 37.43
CA HIS A 5 -33.40 24.89 36.38
C HIS A 5 -32.83 26.05 35.52
N GLY A 6 -32.71 26.04 34.20
CA GLY A 6 -33.34 25.25 33.14
C GLY A 6 -33.84 26.22 32.07
N GLN A 7 -33.20 26.30 30.90
CA GLN A 7 -33.85 26.82 29.69
C GLN A 7 -33.43 26.01 28.46
N ARG A 8 -34.47 25.50 27.79
CA ARG A 8 -34.47 24.76 26.54
C ARG A 8 -34.44 25.73 25.36
N GLY A 9 -33.79 25.29 24.29
CA GLY A 9 -34.36 25.30 22.95
C GLY A 9 -34.03 26.51 22.07
N THR A 10 -33.08 26.32 21.16
CA THR A 10 -33.33 26.59 19.74
C THR A 10 -32.76 25.43 18.94
N SER A 11 -33.66 24.75 18.25
CA SER A 11 -33.44 23.69 17.28
C SER A 11 -32.95 24.32 15.98
N ASP A 12 -31.74 23.95 15.55
CA ASP A 12 -31.30 24.20 14.18
C ASP A 12 -31.57 22.94 13.34
N PRO A 13 -32.44 22.99 12.33
CA PRO A 13 -32.78 21.87 11.48
C PRO A 13 -32.03 21.99 10.15
N ASP A 14 -30.71 21.84 10.18
CA ASP A 14 -29.93 21.69 8.95
C ASP A 14 -29.36 20.27 8.88
N GLY A 15 -30.03 19.47 8.06
CA GLY A 15 -29.52 18.20 7.58
C GLY A 15 -28.22 18.43 6.83
N GLN A 16 -27.10 18.27 7.53
CA GLN A 16 -25.85 17.88 6.88
C GLN A 16 -25.89 16.37 6.75
N THR A 17 -26.37 15.92 5.59
CA THR A 17 -26.01 14.63 5.02
C THR A 17 -24.48 14.67 4.87
N LEU A 18 -23.77 14.23 5.90
CA LEU A 18 -22.36 13.88 5.80
C LEU A 18 -22.28 12.61 4.94
N ASP A 19 -22.47 12.76 3.64
CA ASP A 19 -21.90 11.84 2.66
C ASP A 19 -20.38 12.11 2.60
N ARG A 20 -19.71 11.84 3.72
CA ARG A 20 -18.28 11.65 3.76
C ARG A 20 -18.06 10.25 3.22
N SER A 21 -17.93 10.16 1.90
CA SER A 21 -17.41 8.97 1.23
C SER A 21 -16.13 8.54 1.96
N HIS A 22 -16.25 7.51 2.82
CA HIS A 22 -15.13 6.95 3.55
C HIS A 22 -14.05 6.62 2.52
N PRO A 23 -12.79 7.02 2.71
CA PRO A 23 -11.73 6.77 1.73
C PRO A 23 -11.62 5.30 1.33
N ASP A 24 -11.99 4.42 2.26
CA ASP A 24 -11.95 2.97 2.08
C ASP A 24 -13.25 2.38 1.52
N GLY A 25 -14.30 3.16 1.29
CA GLY A 25 -15.59 2.69 0.79
C GLY A 25 -16.48 2.01 1.85
N ARG A 26 -17.76 1.75 1.50
CA ARG A 26 -18.73 1.07 2.39
C ARG A 26 -18.26 -0.35 2.77
N PRO A 27 -18.67 -0.92 3.91
CA PRO A 27 -18.42 -2.34 4.21
C PRO A 27 -18.92 -3.27 3.09
N LEU A 28 -18.18 -4.35 2.84
CA LEU A 28 -18.55 -5.38 1.87
C LEU A 28 -19.53 -6.37 2.51
N ASP A 29 -20.58 -6.73 1.77
CA ASP A 29 -21.64 -7.60 2.27
C ASP A 29 -22.15 -8.59 1.21
N GLY A 30 -23.09 -9.47 1.58
CA GLY A 30 -23.61 -10.54 0.71
C GLY A 30 -24.01 -10.10 -0.71
N PRO A 31 -24.71 -8.96 -0.91
CA PRO A 31 -25.00 -8.40 -2.23
C PRO A 31 -23.80 -8.13 -3.13
N ASP A 32 -22.60 -7.94 -2.58
CA ASP A 32 -21.38 -7.69 -3.35
C ASP A 32 -20.76 -8.94 -3.97
N LEU A 33 -21.24 -10.15 -3.62
CA LEU A 33 -20.61 -11.43 -4.01
C LEU A 33 -20.24 -11.53 -5.49
N GLY A 34 -21.19 -11.23 -6.38
CA GLY A 34 -20.95 -11.30 -7.83
C GLY A 34 -19.92 -10.27 -8.32
N ARG A 35 -19.90 -9.08 -7.70
CA ARG A 35 -18.98 -8.01 -8.08
C ARG A 35 -17.57 -8.25 -7.54
N VAL A 36 -17.45 -8.77 -6.31
CA VAL A 36 -16.18 -9.23 -5.74
C VAL A 36 -15.55 -10.30 -6.64
N GLY A 37 -16.32 -11.31 -7.05
CA GLY A 37 -15.81 -12.33 -7.98
C GLY A 37 -15.35 -11.76 -9.32
N ALA A 38 -16.08 -10.79 -9.87
CA ALA A 38 -15.70 -10.13 -11.13
C ALA A 38 -14.42 -9.28 -11.01
N GLU A 39 -14.28 -8.47 -9.96
CA GLU A 39 -13.06 -7.69 -9.72
C GLU A 39 -11.87 -8.60 -9.42
N ALA A 40 -12.05 -9.67 -8.65
CA ALA A 40 -11.03 -10.67 -8.37
C ALA A 40 -10.53 -11.35 -9.66
N GLN A 41 -11.44 -11.69 -10.58
CA GLN A 41 -11.09 -12.24 -11.89
C GLN A 41 -10.29 -11.24 -12.74
N ALA A 42 -10.68 -9.97 -12.74
CA ALA A 42 -9.94 -8.92 -13.46
C ALA A 42 -8.53 -8.69 -12.88
N ILE A 43 -8.36 -8.77 -11.55
CA ILE A 43 -7.05 -8.75 -10.89
C ILE A 43 -6.21 -9.95 -11.33
N ARG A 44 -6.79 -11.15 -11.38
CA ARG A 44 -6.11 -12.35 -11.91
C ARG A 44 -5.65 -12.17 -13.35
N GLU A 45 -6.48 -11.64 -14.24
CA GLU A 45 -6.11 -11.39 -15.63
C GLU A 45 -4.95 -10.38 -15.75
N LEU A 46 -4.89 -9.39 -14.85
CA LEU A 46 -3.75 -8.49 -14.77
C LEU A 46 -2.48 -9.23 -14.32
N LEU A 47 -2.56 -10.05 -13.28
CA LEU A 47 -1.45 -10.88 -12.80
C LEU A 47 -0.92 -11.83 -13.87
N GLU A 48 -1.82 -12.52 -14.59
CA GLU A 48 -1.45 -13.43 -15.68
C GLU A 48 -0.72 -12.70 -16.81
N ARG A 49 -1.12 -11.46 -17.12
CA ARG A 49 -0.44 -10.63 -18.13
C ARG A 49 0.93 -10.15 -17.66
N GLN A 50 1.05 -9.67 -16.42
CA GLN A 50 2.21 -8.91 -15.97
C GLN A 50 3.27 -9.75 -15.24
N SER A 51 2.89 -10.86 -14.62
CA SER A 51 3.76 -11.65 -13.75
C SER A 51 3.98 -13.07 -14.28
N LEU A 52 5.17 -13.31 -14.84
CA LEU A 52 5.63 -14.66 -15.19
C LEU A 52 5.71 -15.59 -13.97
N LEU A 53 6.09 -15.02 -12.82
CA LEU A 53 6.17 -15.77 -11.57
C LEU A 53 4.78 -16.23 -11.12
N TYR A 54 3.77 -15.37 -11.20
CA TYR A 54 2.39 -15.74 -10.89
C TYR A 54 1.92 -16.89 -11.81
N ARG A 55 2.04 -16.73 -13.12
CA ARG A 55 1.62 -17.76 -14.10
C ARG A 55 2.23 -19.12 -13.85
N SER A 56 3.50 -19.17 -13.46
CA SER A 56 4.22 -20.44 -13.25
C SER A 56 3.96 -21.06 -11.87
N THR A 57 3.51 -20.29 -10.88
CA THR A 57 3.42 -20.74 -9.49
C THR A 57 2.01 -20.74 -8.90
N VAL A 58 1.03 -20.10 -9.54
CA VAL A 58 -0.33 -20.05 -9.02
C VAL A 58 -0.90 -21.46 -8.81
N ARG A 59 -1.62 -21.62 -7.71
CA ARG A 59 -2.34 -22.82 -7.32
C ARG A 59 -3.80 -22.45 -7.01
N PRO A 60 -4.77 -23.25 -7.47
CA PRO A 60 -6.15 -23.10 -7.01
C PRO A 60 -6.23 -23.22 -5.49
N ILE A 61 -7.16 -22.48 -4.89
CA ILE A 61 -7.51 -22.60 -3.48
C ILE A 61 -8.92 -23.18 -3.42
N ALA A 62 -9.10 -24.26 -2.64
CA ALA A 62 -10.40 -24.88 -2.43
C ALA A 62 -10.84 -24.65 -0.99
N PHE A 63 -11.89 -23.87 -0.79
CA PHE A 63 -12.45 -23.63 0.54
C PHE A 63 -13.56 -24.60 0.87
N GLU A 64 -13.75 -24.82 2.17
CA GLU A 64 -14.94 -25.51 2.67
C GLU A 64 -16.19 -24.63 2.45
N PRO A 65 -17.38 -25.23 2.25
CA PRO A 65 -18.62 -24.46 2.08
C PRO A 65 -18.97 -23.53 3.25
N ALA A 66 -18.44 -23.79 4.44
CA ALA A 66 -18.65 -23.00 5.65
C ALA A 66 -17.76 -21.74 5.74
N GLU A 67 -16.90 -21.50 4.75
CA GLU A 67 -16.07 -20.31 4.67
C GLU A 67 -16.88 -19.11 4.13
N PRO A 68 -16.59 -17.87 4.57
CA PRO A 68 -17.35 -16.69 4.16
C PRO A 68 -17.43 -16.56 2.62
N PRO A 69 -18.64 -16.40 2.03
CA PRO A 69 -18.82 -16.42 0.58
C PRO A 69 -17.97 -15.40 -0.20
N LEU A 70 -17.77 -14.19 0.35
CA LEU A 70 -16.95 -13.17 -0.31
C LEU A 70 -15.47 -13.56 -0.36
N ILE A 71 -14.95 -14.12 0.74
CA ILE A 71 -13.58 -14.62 0.84
C ILE A 71 -13.34 -15.75 -0.17
N ARG A 72 -14.31 -16.67 -0.26
CA ARG A 72 -14.27 -17.73 -1.27
C ARG A 72 -14.27 -17.16 -2.69
N ALA A 73 -15.20 -16.27 -3.01
CA ALA A 73 -15.29 -15.68 -4.35
C ALA A 73 -13.99 -14.97 -4.79
N PHE A 74 -13.32 -14.27 -3.87
CA PHE A 74 -12.03 -13.64 -4.15
C PHE A 74 -10.92 -14.66 -4.39
N TRP A 75 -10.68 -15.55 -3.44
CA TRP A 75 -9.52 -16.43 -3.45
C TRP A 75 -9.67 -17.64 -4.38
N GLU A 76 -10.88 -18.14 -4.63
CA GLU A 76 -11.13 -19.17 -5.65
C GLU A 76 -10.90 -18.60 -7.07
N ALA A 77 -11.17 -17.29 -7.28
CA ALA A 77 -10.88 -16.62 -8.53
C ALA A 77 -9.37 -16.36 -8.72
N VAL A 78 -8.72 -15.74 -7.73
CA VAL A 78 -7.29 -15.33 -7.80
C VAL A 78 -6.32 -16.51 -7.63
N GLY A 79 -6.66 -17.51 -6.79
CA GLY A 79 -5.73 -18.55 -6.39
C GLY A 79 -4.61 -18.06 -5.46
N TRP A 80 -3.70 -18.96 -5.09
CA TRP A 80 -2.54 -18.67 -4.25
C TRP A 80 -1.25 -18.74 -5.05
N ALA A 81 -0.35 -17.77 -4.88
CA ALA A 81 1.00 -17.81 -5.42
C ALA A 81 2.01 -17.37 -4.35
N PRO A 82 3.20 -18.01 -4.24
CA PRO A 82 4.21 -17.65 -3.24
C PRO A 82 4.66 -16.19 -3.28
N LEU A 83 4.56 -15.52 -4.43
CA LEU A 83 4.91 -14.10 -4.56
C LEU A 83 4.03 -13.18 -3.69
N PHE A 84 2.84 -13.61 -3.28
CA PHE A 84 1.99 -12.86 -2.36
C PHE A 84 2.57 -12.80 -0.94
N ALA A 85 3.39 -13.79 -0.55
CA ALA A 85 4.10 -13.75 0.73
C ALA A 85 5.11 -12.59 0.80
N ALA A 86 5.68 -12.18 -0.35
CA ALA A 86 6.53 -10.98 -0.41
C ALA A 86 5.70 -9.69 -0.24
N GLY A 87 4.42 -9.71 -0.63
CA GLY A 87 3.43 -8.66 -0.38
C GLY A 87 2.83 -8.71 1.03
N ARG A 88 3.46 -9.44 1.96
CA ARG A 88 3.08 -9.54 3.38
C ARG A 88 1.68 -10.08 3.61
N ILE A 89 1.18 -10.98 2.76
CA ILE A 89 -0.02 -11.78 3.09
C ILE A 89 0.32 -13.27 3.09
N THR A 90 -0.39 -14.04 3.91
CA THR A 90 -0.20 -15.49 4.08
C THR A 90 -1.31 -16.27 3.40
N ASN A 91 -1.12 -17.59 3.28
CA ASN A 91 -2.10 -18.45 2.64
C ASN A 91 -3.44 -18.35 3.37
N PRO A 92 -4.56 -18.16 2.67
CA PRO A 92 -5.86 -17.87 3.29
C PRO A 92 -6.53 -19.08 3.98
N HIS A 93 -5.91 -20.26 3.99
CA HIS A 93 -6.45 -21.39 4.74
C HIS A 93 -6.31 -21.20 6.25
N VAL A 94 -7.44 -21.24 6.96
CA VAL A 94 -7.54 -21.12 8.43
C VAL A 94 -6.57 -22.06 9.15
N ALA A 95 -6.58 -23.35 8.80
CA ALA A 95 -5.78 -24.36 9.49
C ALA A 95 -4.27 -24.09 9.42
N SER A 96 -3.77 -23.62 8.27
CA SER A 96 -2.35 -23.27 8.11
C SER A 96 -1.97 -22.08 8.98
N GLY A 97 -2.86 -21.08 9.08
CA GLY A 97 -2.63 -19.87 9.86
C GLY A 97 -2.58 -20.16 11.37
N ILE A 98 -3.47 -21.00 11.89
CA ILE A 98 -3.55 -21.33 13.32
C ILE A 98 -2.23 -21.94 13.82
N THR A 99 -1.61 -22.85 13.05
CA THR A 99 -0.33 -23.45 13.44
C THR A 99 0.76 -22.38 13.59
N THR A 100 0.87 -21.45 12.65
CA THR A 100 1.84 -20.35 12.71
C THR A 100 1.54 -19.39 13.86
N VAL A 101 0.28 -19.04 14.10
CA VAL A 101 -0.12 -18.17 15.23
C VAL A 101 0.26 -18.80 16.57
N ARG A 102 -0.03 -20.09 16.77
CA ARG A 102 0.36 -20.81 18.00
C ARG A 102 1.86 -20.85 18.19
N GLN A 103 2.62 -21.05 17.12
CA GLN A 103 4.07 -21.00 17.16
C GLN A 103 4.55 -19.61 17.62
N ARG A 104 4.02 -18.53 17.02
CA ARG A 104 4.39 -17.15 17.39
C ARG A 104 4.03 -16.83 18.85
N LEU A 105 2.83 -17.17 19.30
CA LEU A 105 2.43 -16.97 20.69
C LEU A 105 3.31 -17.74 21.68
N ALA A 106 3.76 -18.95 21.32
CA ALA A 106 4.68 -19.72 22.15
C ALA A 106 6.10 -19.12 22.18
N GLU A 107 6.58 -18.62 21.03
CA GLU A 107 7.85 -17.89 20.92
C GLU A 107 7.82 -16.61 21.77
N TYR A 108 6.75 -15.83 21.65
CA TYR A 108 6.57 -14.58 22.39
C TYR A 108 6.33 -14.80 23.88
N GLY A 109 5.55 -15.81 24.27
CA GLY A 109 5.29 -16.12 25.68
C GLY A 109 6.49 -16.66 26.46
N ALA A 110 7.62 -16.91 25.79
CA ALA A 110 8.89 -17.17 26.47
C ALA A 110 9.55 -15.88 27.01
N GLU A 111 9.11 -14.71 26.53
CA GLU A 111 9.60 -13.40 26.97
C GLU A 111 8.83 -12.89 28.19
N GLU A 112 9.54 -12.29 29.16
CA GLU A 112 9.00 -11.96 30.50
C GLU A 112 7.82 -10.97 30.47
N HIS A 113 7.69 -10.18 29.40
CA HIS A 113 6.71 -9.08 29.32
C HIS A 113 5.52 -9.36 28.40
N PHE A 114 5.53 -10.46 27.64
CA PHE A 114 4.43 -10.81 26.76
C PHE A 114 3.42 -11.72 27.48
N THR A 115 2.15 -11.31 27.51
CA THR A 115 1.11 -12.02 28.26
C THR A 115 -0.07 -12.50 27.41
N LEU A 116 -0.16 -12.07 26.14
CA LEU A 116 -1.25 -12.49 25.26
C LEU A 116 -1.18 -13.99 24.97
N THR A 117 -2.35 -14.62 24.92
CA THR A 117 -2.56 -16.04 24.67
C THR A 117 -3.54 -16.25 23.51
N GLU A 118 -3.71 -17.49 23.06
CA GLU A 118 -4.70 -17.81 22.03
C GLU A 118 -6.14 -17.48 22.48
N ALA A 119 -6.39 -17.45 23.80
CA ALA A 119 -7.71 -17.10 24.35
C ALA A 119 -8.05 -15.60 24.20
N ASP A 120 -7.05 -14.75 23.97
CA ASP A 120 -7.23 -13.32 23.73
C ASP A 120 -7.53 -13.00 22.26
N LEU A 121 -7.32 -13.96 21.36
CA LEU A 121 -7.62 -13.83 19.93
C LEU A 121 -9.11 -14.10 19.64
N PRO A 122 -9.64 -13.65 18.49
CA PRO A 122 -10.98 -14.01 18.05
C PRO A 122 -11.21 -15.52 18.07
N SER A 123 -12.43 -15.97 18.40
CA SER A 123 -12.74 -17.42 18.45
C SER A 123 -12.57 -18.13 17.10
N ARG A 124 -12.60 -17.37 16.00
CA ARG A 124 -12.28 -17.81 14.64
C ARG A 124 -11.46 -16.71 13.97
N TYR A 125 -10.37 -17.10 13.32
CA TYR A 125 -9.50 -16.20 12.59
C TYR A 125 -8.73 -16.93 11.49
N ARG A 126 -8.22 -16.16 10.55
CA ARG A 126 -7.16 -16.50 9.59
C ARG A 126 -5.94 -15.68 9.94
N LEU A 127 -4.77 -16.27 9.75
CA LEU A 127 -3.55 -15.48 9.70
C LEU A 127 -3.58 -14.62 8.43
N VAL A 128 -3.29 -13.34 8.58
CA VAL A 128 -3.17 -12.39 7.47
C VAL A 128 -1.69 -12.23 7.13
N TYR A 129 -0.87 -11.83 8.10
CA TYR A 129 0.57 -11.75 7.95
C TYR A 129 1.27 -12.15 9.24
N ALA A 130 2.51 -12.65 9.13
CA ALA A 130 3.41 -12.79 10.27
C ALA A 130 4.72 -12.13 9.90
N ASP A 131 5.17 -11.16 10.70
CA ASP A 131 6.47 -10.55 10.48
C ASP A 131 7.57 -11.59 10.77
N ASN A 132 8.59 -11.63 9.91
CA ASN A 132 9.75 -12.47 10.12
C ASN A 132 10.75 -11.81 11.08
N ASP A 133 10.67 -10.49 11.25
CA ASP A 133 11.50 -9.72 12.18
C ASP A 133 10.96 -9.76 13.63
N GLY A 134 9.87 -10.49 13.86
CA GLY A 134 9.37 -10.80 15.20
C GLY A 134 8.49 -9.72 15.85
N ILE A 135 8.25 -8.58 15.18
CA ILE A 135 7.52 -7.43 15.74
C ILE A 135 6.04 -7.74 16.00
N GLY A 136 5.45 -8.65 15.22
CA GLY A 136 4.08 -9.11 15.45
C GLY A 136 3.50 -9.90 14.28
N PHE A 137 2.21 -10.16 14.36
CA PHE A 137 1.43 -10.79 13.30
C PHE A 137 0.02 -10.21 13.26
N ALA A 138 -0.70 -10.39 12.16
CA ALA A 138 -2.09 -9.97 12.06
C ALA A 138 -3.03 -11.13 11.75
N VAL A 139 -4.22 -11.04 12.32
CA VAL A 139 -5.30 -12.02 12.18
C VAL A 139 -6.61 -11.35 11.79
N THR A 140 -7.50 -12.07 11.12
CA THR A 140 -8.87 -11.61 10.89
C THR A 140 -9.72 -11.73 12.15
N ASP A 141 -10.71 -10.85 12.28
CA ASP A 141 -11.72 -10.93 13.32
C ASP A 141 -13.04 -11.48 12.74
N GLU A 142 -13.18 -12.81 12.76
CA GLU A 142 -14.33 -13.51 12.16
C GLU A 142 -15.42 -13.87 13.18
N HIS A 143 -15.57 -13.06 14.23
CA HIS A 143 -16.72 -13.20 15.11
C HIS A 143 -18.02 -13.06 14.29
N GLU A 144 -19.06 -13.79 14.71
CA GLU A 144 -20.44 -13.59 14.25
C GLU A 144 -20.72 -13.80 12.75
N GLY A 145 -19.79 -14.41 12.00
CA GLY A 145 -20.03 -14.76 10.59
C GLY A 145 -20.08 -13.55 9.65
N VAL A 146 -19.34 -12.49 9.99
CA VAL A 146 -19.11 -11.32 9.12
C VAL A 146 -18.67 -11.73 7.71
N ALA A 147 -19.20 -11.03 6.70
CA ALA A 147 -18.96 -11.36 5.29
C ALA A 147 -17.51 -11.06 4.86
N ASP A 148 -16.95 -9.97 5.38
CA ASP A 148 -15.56 -9.55 5.21
C ASP A 148 -15.06 -9.01 6.57
N PRO A 149 -14.25 -9.81 7.30
CA PRO A 149 -13.80 -9.45 8.64
C PRO A 149 -12.79 -8.30 8.61
N ALA A 150 -12.74 -7.52 9.69
CA ALA A 150 -11.62 -6.62 9.93
C ALA A 150 -10.34 -7.42 10.22
N VAL A 151 -9.20 -6.75 10.15
CA VAL A 151 -7.88 -7.29 10.46
C VAL A 151 -7.34 -6.61 11.70
N LEU A 152 -6.85 -7.41 12.64
CA LEU A 152 -6.25 -7.00 13.90
C LEU A 152 -4.76 -7.31 13.87
N SER A 153 -3.93 -6.39 14.36
CA SER A 153 -2.50 -6.61 14.58
C SER A 153 -2.27 -6.99 16.03
N VAL A 154 -1.53 -8.07 16.25
CA VAL A 154 -1.03 -8.51 17.55
C VAL A 154 0.41 -8.02 17.66
N LEU A 155 0.62 -7.01 18.51
CA LEU A 155 1.90 -6.35 18.71
C LEU A 155 2.64 -7.01 19.87
N TRP A 156 3.83 -7.52 19.58
CA TRP A 156 4.65 -8.19 20.59
C TRP A 156 5.18 -7.20 21.64
N ASP A 157 5.74 -6.07 21.21
CA ASP A 157 6.38 -5.07 22.08
C ASP A 157 5.40 -4.43 23.08
N ASP A 158 4.19 -4.13 22.61
CA ASP A 158 3.19 -3.40 23.40
C ASP A 158 2.24 -4.34 24.16
N ASN A 159 2.27 -5.64 23.85
CA ASN A 159 1.35 -6.63 24.41
C ASN A 159 -0.12 -6.25 24.15
N GLU A 160 -0.40 -5.74 22.95
CA GLU A 160 -1.70 -5.22 22.54
C GLU A 160 -2.23 -5.88 21.27
N ILE A 161 -3.57 -5.92 21.15
CA ILE A 161 -4.28 -6.24 19.91
C ILE A 161 -4.96 -4.97 19.43
N VAL A 162 -4.53 -4.45 18.28
CA VAL A 162 -5.00 -3.17 17.75
C VAL A 162 -5.62 -3.33 16.36
N PRO A 163 -6.59 -2.47 15.97
CA PRO A 163 -7.09 -2.45 14.60
C PRO A 163 -5.95 -2.20 13.59
N TYR A 164 -5.89 -3.01 12.54
CA TYR A 164 -4.88 -2.89 11.47
C TYR A 164 -5.50 -2.46 10.14
N ALA A 165 -6.53 -3.16 9.70
CA ALA A 165 -7.28 -2.81 8.49
C ALA A 165 -8.78 -3.09 8.68
N PRO A 166 -9.67 -2.27 8.11
CA PRO A 166 -11.12 -2.45 8.29
C PRO A 166 -11.70 -3.61 7.46
N SER A 167 -10.94 -4.17 6.52
CA SER A 167 -11.40 -5.17 5.56
C SER A 167 -10.25 -6.09 5.15
N TYR A 168 -10.43 -7.39 5.38
CA TYR A 168 -9.49 -8.43 4.96
C TYR A 168 -9.40 -8.53 3.44
N LEU A 169 -10.53 -8.47 2.74
CA LEU A 169 -10.55 -8.57 1.29
C LEU A 169 -9.87 -7.38 0.61
N ARG A 170 -10.04 -6.16 1.12
CA ARG A 170 -9.37 -4.98 0.55
C ARG A 170 -7.87 -5.01 0.76
N LEU A 171 -7.43 -5.36 1.96
CA LEU A 171 -6.02 -5.55 2.27
C LEU A 171 -5.40 -6.64 1.37
N SER A 172 -6.07 -7.78 1.25
CA SER A 172 -5.63 -8.89 0.41
C SER A 172 -5.58 -8.50 -1.06
N ALA A 173 -6.60 -7.80 -1.57
CA ALA A 173 -6.65 -7.36 -2.96
C ALA A 173 -5.60 -6.31 -3.28
N GLU A 174 -5.32 -5.37 -2.38
CA GLU A 174 -4.21 -4.41 -2.52
C GLU A 174 -2.86 -5.12 -2.60
N ALA A 175 -2.60 -6.06 -1.70
CA ALA A 175 -1.35 -6.81 -1.68
C ALA A 175 -1.18 -7.66 -2.96
N VAL A 176 -2.25 -8.36 -3.38
CA VAL A 176 -2.29 -9.14 -4.64
C VAL A 176 -2.07 -8.24 -5.86
N LEU A 177 -2.72 -7.07 -5.91
CA LEU A 177 -2.58 -6.11 -7.00
C LEU A 177 -1.17 -5.50 -7.04
N SER A 178 -0.61 -5.14 -5.88
CA SER A 178 0.77 -4.64 -5.76
C SER A 178 1.77 -5.67 -6.28
N ALA A 179 1.53 -6.95 -5.99
CA ALA A 179 2.32 -8.07 -6.50
C ALA A 179 2.30 -8.20 -8.04
N ALA A 180 1.21 -7.77 -8.70
CA ALA A 180 1.15 -7.74 -10.16
C ALA A 180 2.18 -6.78 -10.78
N PHE A 181 2.62 -5.78 -10.01
CA PHE A 181 3.63 -4.81 -10.41
C PHE A 181 5.04 -5.15 -9.92
N GLY A 182 5.27 -6.36 -9.37
CA GLY A 182 6.59 -6.73 -8.82
C GLY A 182 7.73 -6.77 -9.84
N SER A 183 7.42 -6.86 -11.14
CA SER A 183 8.39 -6.78 -12.25
C SER A 183 8.54 -5.37 -12.84
N TRP A 184 7.71 -4.42 -12.38
CA TRP A 184 7.70 -3.04 -12.84
C TRP A 184 8.62 -2.19 -11.97
N TYR A 185 8.94 -0.98 -12.44
CA TYR A 185 9.52 0.02 -11.55
C TYR A 185 8.42 0.55 -10.64
N SER A 186 8.63 0.45 -9.34
CA SER A 186 7.66 0.89 -8.34
C SER A 186 8.30 1.73 -7.25
N ILE A 187 7.59 2.74 -6.76
CA ILE A 187 8.00 3.57 -5.63
C ILE A 187 6.86 3.74 -4.65
N TRP A 188 7.20 3.66 -3.37
CA TRP A 188 6.31 4.03 -2.28
C TRP A 188 6.47 5.50 -1.96
N LEU A 189 5.37 6.22 -2.07
CA LEU A 189 5.22 7.64 -1.80
C LEU A 189 4.42 7.82 -0.51
N THR A 190 4.84 8.72 0.36
CA THR A 190 4.04 9.15 1.51
C THR A 190 3.72 10.62 1.37
N ALA A 191 2.44 10.97 1.47
CA ALA A 191 1.95 12.34 1.39
C ALA A 191 1.07 12.66 2.62
N PRO A 192 0.89 13.95 2.98
CA PRO A 192 -0.15 14.35 3.93
C PRO A 192 -1.53 13.84 3.52
N ALA A 193 -2.39 13.47 4.48
CA ALA A 193 -3.66 12.80 4.20
C ALA A 193 -4.64 13.64 3.36
N GLU A 194 -4.58 14.96 3.49
CA GLU A 194 -5.37 15.92 2.70
C GLU A 194 -4.91 16.04 1.24
N ARG A 195 -3.69 15.59 0.94
CA ARG A 195 -3.10 15.72 -0.38
C ARG A 195 -3.55 14.56 -1.28
N THR A 196 -4.28 14.91 -2.34
CA THR A 196 -4.64 13.96 -3.40
C THR A 196 -3.54 13.90 -4.45
N LEU A 197 -3.03 12.70 -4.74
CA LEU A 197 -2.04 12.46 -5.81
C LEU A 197 -2.69 12.11 -7.15
N VAL A 198 -4.00 11.90 -7.18
CA VAL A 198 -4.74 11.64 -8.40
C VAL A 198 -4.91 12.96 -9.17
N PRO A 199 -4.51 13.05 -10.45
CA PRO A 199 -4.66 14.28 -11.24
C PRO A 199 -6.13 14.73 -11.29
N GLY A 200 -6.41 15.94 -10.79
CA GLY A 200 -7.73 16.55 -10.85
C GLY A 200 -8.03 17.10 -12.24
N GLY A 201 -8.51 16.26 -13.16
CA GLY A 201 -8.90 16.75 -14.49
C GLY A 201 -9.21 15.72 -15.56
N GLY A 202 -8.93 14.44 -15.35
CA GLY A 202 -9.28 13.35 -16.29
C GLY A 202 -10.18 12.31 -15.64
N ALA A 203 -10.92 11.57 -16.46
CA ALA A 203 -11.61 10.34 -16.02
C ALA A 203 -10.56 9.27 -15.70
N VAL A 204 -9.90 9.39 -14.53
CA VAL A 204 -8.98 8.38 -14.02
C VAL A 204 -9.79 7.11 -13.79
N GLU A 205 -9.43 6.06 -14.51
CA GLU A 205 -10.11 4.77 -14.43
C GLU A 205 -9.89 4.16 -13.04
N ARG A 206 -11.00 3.75 -12.39
CA ARG A 206 -11.00 3.00 -11.14
C ARG A 206 -11.43 1.56 -11.45
N PRO A 207 -10.48 0.68 -11.78
CA PRO A 207 -10.81 -0.66 -12.28
C PRO A 207 -11.37 -1.59 -11.21
N PHE A 208 -11.10 -1.33 -9.93
CA PHE A 208 -11.48 -2.20 -8.81
C PHE A 208 -12.19 -1.41 -7.69
N PRO A 209 -13.36 -0.80 -7.98
CA PRO A 209 -14.01 0.12 -7.05
C PRO A 209 -14.48 -0.51 -5.73
N LEU A 210 -14.59 -1.84 -5.62
CA LEU A 210 -14.94 -2.51 -4.36
C LEU A 210 -13.71 -3.03 -3.61
N LEU A 211 -12.86 -3.79 -4.30
CA LEU A 211 -11.74 -4.51 -3.69
C LEU A 211 -10.53 -3.62 -3.47
N VAL A 212 -10.24 -2.71 -4.39
CA VAL A 212 -9.11 -1.77 -4.24
C VAL A 212 -9.59 -0.37 -4.62
N PRO A 213 -10.47 0.26 -3.81
CA PRO A 213 -11.10 1.53 -4.16
C PRO A 213 -10.09 2.68 -4.39
N GLY A 214 -8.90 2.57 -3.79
CA GLY A 214 -7.77 3.47 -3.99
C GLY A 214 -6.87 3.14 -5.19
N ALA A 215 -7.22 2.15 -6.01
CA ALA A 215 -6.50 1.84 -7.24
C ALA A 215 -6.95 2.75 -8.38
N HIS A 216 -5.98 3.44 -8.95
CA HIS A 216 -6.15 4.34 -10.07
C HIS A 216 -5.24 3.89 -11.20
N ARG A 217 -5.83 3.68 -12.38
CA ARG A 217 -5.06 3.59 -13.61
C ARG A 217 -4.95 4.99 -14.20
N LEU A 218 -3.75 5.55 -14.14
CA LEU A 218 -3.47 6.90 -14.61
C LEU A 218 -3.47 6.95 -16.13
N ASP A 219 -2.90 5.91 -16.75
CA ASP A 219 -2.89 5.61 -18.18
C ASP A 219 -2.49 4.13 -18.39
N PRO A 220 -2.30 3.63 -19.63
CA PRO A 220 -1.93 2.24 -19.86
C PRO A 220 -0.66 1.76 -19.15
N ASP A 221 0.29 2.66 -18.89
CA ASP A 221 1.63 2.35 -18.38
C ASP A 221 1.82 2.79 -16.92
N ARG A 222 0.84 3.46 -16.30
CA ARG A 222 1.00 3.99 -14.94
C ARG A 222 -0.17 3.65 -14.05
N TRP A 223 0.16 3.12 -12.89
CA TRP A 223 -0.76 2.78 -11.82
C TRP A 223 -0.40 3.50 -10.54
N LEU A 224 -1.42 3.93 -9.82
CA LEU A 224 -1.30 4.53 -8.51
C LEU A 224 -2.24 3.77 -7.56
N LEU A 225 -1.70 3.16 -6.51
CA LEU A 225 -2.48 2.46 -5.50
C LEU A 225 -2.37 3.20 -4.18
N ARG A 226 -3.49 3.58 -3.58
CA ARG A 226 -3.52 4.03 -2.18
C ARG A 226 -3.43 2.82 -1.25
N SER A 227 -2.61 2.91 -0.21
CA SER A 227 -2.61 1.87 0.81
C SER A 227 -3.84 1.92 1.70
N THR A 228 -4.34 0.75 2.05
CA THR A 228 -5.44 0.50 2.98
C THR A 228 -4.95 0.45 4.43
N GLU A 229 -3.63 0.35 4.65
CA GLU A 229 -3.01 0.44 5.96
C GLU A 229 -3.17 1.86 6.53
N HIS A 230 -3.81 1.97 7.68
CA HIS A 230 -4.02 3.24 8.36
C HIS A 230 -2.71 3.72 8.99
N SER A 231 -2.12 4.78 8.43
CA SER A 231 -0.83 5.32 8.88
C SER A 231 -0.93 6.79 9.29
N GLY A 232 -1.73 7.05 10.33
CA GLY A 232 -1.77 8.34 11.04
C GLY A 232 -2.09 9.54 10.13
N PRO A 233 -1.34 10.67 10.23
CA PRO A 233 -1.62 11.89 9.46
C PRO A 233 -1.15 11.83 8.00
N THR A 234 -0.66 10.67 7.54
CA THR A 234 -0.11 10.51 6.20
C THR A 234 -0.82 9.38 5.45
N THR A 235 -0.72 9.40 4.13
CA THR A 235 -1.21 8.33 3.28
C THR A 235 -0.06 7.80 2.43
N ALA A 236 0.11 6.48 2.44
CA ALA A 236 1.05 5.78 1.57
C ALA A 236 0.41 5.46 0.21
N TRP A 237 1.20 5.59 -0.85
CA TRP A 237 0.80 5.31 -2.22
C TRP A 237 1.90 4.53 -2.94
N LEU A 238 1.53 3.51 -3.70
CA LEU A 238 2.40 2.84 -4.64
C LEU A 238 2.21 3.45 -6.03
N LEU A 239 3.25 4.07 -6.59
CA LEU A 239 3.30 4.41 -8.01
C LEU A 239 4.08 3.31 -8.74
N ALA A 240 3.48 2.70 -9.76
CA ALA A 240 4.10 1.64 -10.56
C ALA A 240 4.04 1.96 -12.06
N ALA A 241 5.13 1.68 -12.76
CA ALA A 241 5.24 1.81 -14.21
C ALA A 241 6.23 0.80 -14.83
N PRO A 242 6.05 0.35 -16.08
CA PRO A 242 6.91 -0.65 -16.70
C PRO A 242 8.34 -0.14 -16.98
N GLY A 243 8.55 1.18 -16.96
CA GLY A 243 9.83 1.83 -17.20
C GLY A 243 10.13 2.93 -16.21
N PHE A 244 11.41 3.10 -15.86
CA PHE A 244 11.89 4.14 -14.95
C PHE A 244 11.51 5.55 -15.45
N GLU A 245 11.59 5.76 -16.75
CA GLU A 245 11.26 7.01 -17.43
C GLU A 245 9.80 7.42 -17.21
N HIS A 246 8.87 6.47 -17.13
CA HIS A 246 7.44 6.73 -16.88
C HIS A 246 7.19 7.18 -15.43
N LEU A 247 7.94 6.64 -14.46
CA LEU A 247 7.89 7.13 -13.08
C LEU A 247 8.37 8.58 -13.01
N VAL A 248 9.52 8.86 -13.65
CA VAL A 248 10.11 10.21 -13.69
C VAL A 248 9.18 11.19 -14.39
N GLU A 249 8.58 10.81 -15.51
CA GLU A 249 7.63 11.66 -16.22
C GLU A 249 6.42 12.03 -15.35
N TRP A 250 5.88 11.07 -14.60
CA TRP A 250 4.76 11.34 -13.71
C TRP A 250 5.17 12.27 -12.57
N LEU A 251 6.27 11.94 -11.86
CA LEU A 251 6.82 12.76 -10.78
C LEU A 251 7.17 14.16 -11.25
N HIS A 252 7.68 14.28 -12.48
CA HIS A 252 8.05 15.56 -13.05
C HIS A 252 6.85 16.52 -13.16
N GLY A 253 5.66 15.98 -13.43
CA GLY A 253 4.41 16.72 -13.49
C GLY A 253 3.75 16.97 -12.14
N GLN A 254 4.31 16.49 -11.02
CA GLN A 254 3.76 16.70 -9.68
C GLN A 254 4.47 17.84 -8.95
N ASN A 255 3.76 18.47 -8.01
CA ASN A 255 4.44 19.20 -6.94
C ASN A 255 5.07 18.17 -5.98
N LEU A 256 6.38 18.12 -5.78
CA LEU A 256 6.99 17.12 -4.89
C LEU A 256 7.07 17.54 -3.41
N ASP A 257 6.58 18.73 -3.06
CA ASP A 257 6.65 19.26 -1.69
C ASP A 257 5.88 18.41 -0.67
N GLY A 258 6.53 18.05 0.43
CA GLY A 258 5.95 17.20 1.46
C GLY A 258 5.70 15.75 1.01
N LEU A 259 6.07 15.39 -0.22
CA LEU A 259 6.07 14.01 -0.68
C LEU A 259 7.36 13.34 -0.21
N ARG A 260 7.25 12.18 0.43
CA ARG A 260 8.42 11.38 0.82
C ARG A 260 8.50 10.14 -0.06
N ILE A 261 9.69 9.85 -0.59
CA ILE A 261 9.95 8.58 -1.26
C ILE A 261 10.67 7.66 -0.27
N ALA A 262 10.05 6.54 0.08
CA ALA A 262 10.61 5.63 1.09
C ALA A 262 11.94 5.02 0.63
N ARG A 263 12.00 4.61 -0.64
CA ARG A 263 13.19 4.08 -1.29
C ARG A 263 13.22 4.51 -2.76
N LEU A 264 14.35 5.06 -3.18
CA LEU A 264 14.56 5.42 -4.57
C LEU A 264 14.65 4.16 -5.47
N PRO A 265 14.03 4.16 -6.66
CA PRO A 265 14.03 3.02 -7.57
C PRO A 265 15.32 2.96 -8.40
N GLY A 266 15.61 1.80 -8.99
CA GLY A 266 16.78 1.63 -9.86
C GLY A 266 18.12 1.66 -9.11
N ASP A 267 19.16 2.10 -9.82
CA ASP A 267 20.50 2.27 -9.26
C ASP A 267 20.64 3.67 -8.66
N THR A 268 21.39 3.79 -7.55
CA THR A 268 21.60 5.08 -6.89
C THR A 268 23.08 5.49 -6.93
N LEU A 269 23.34 6.72 -7.38
CA LEU A 269 24.62 7.41 -7.22
C LEU A 269 24.55 8.30 -5.98
N ARG A 270 25.62 8.32 -5.16
CA ARG A 270 25.71 9.15 -3.96
C ARG A 270 26.83 10.17 -4.12
N ARG A 271 26.53 11.44 -3.82
CA ARG A 271 27.49 12.55 -3.89
C ARG A 271 27.34 13.48 -2.70
N THR A 272 28.35 14.31 -2.49
CA THR A 272 28.35 15.40 -1.51
C THR A 272 28.49 16.74 -2.21
N GLY A 273 27.79 17.75 -1.70
CA GLY A 273 27.73 19.08 -2.29
C GLY A 273 26.59 19.24 -3.30
N PRO A 274 26.52 20.42 -3.94
CA PRO A 274 25.44 20.73 -4.88
C PRO A 274 25.50 19.83 -6.12
N LEU A 275 24.35 19.60 -6.75
CA LEU A 275 24.28 18.95 -8.06
C LEU A 275 25.09 19.76 -9.07
N ARG A 276 26.18 19.17 -9.58
CA ARG A 276 27.00 19.72 -10.68
C ARG A 276 26.90 18.80 -11.88
N VAL A 277 26.77 19.41 -13.05
CA VAL A 277 26.71 18.73 -14.35
C VAL A 277 27.71 19.40 -15.28
N ALA A 278 28.28 18.64 -16.20
CA ALA A 278 29.22 19.12 -17.18
C ALA A 278 28.64 20.30 -17.99
N ASP A 279 29.48 21.28 -18.29
CA ASP A 279 29.10 22.50 -19.01
C ASP A 279 28.35 22.19 -20.31
N GLY A 280 27.21 22.87 -20.52
CA GLY A 280 26.36 22.70 -21.70
C GLY A 280 25.41 21.50 -21.63
N THR A 281 25.44 20.69 -20.57
CA THR A 281 24.49 19.57 -20.38
C THR A 281 23.08 20.11 -20.10
N PRO A 282 22.06 19.76 -20.91
CA PRO A 282 20.68 20.15 -20.63
C PRO A 282 20.17 19.53 -19.33
N VAL A 283 19.63 20.35 -18.43
CA VAL A 283 18.99 19.91 -17.19
C VAL A 283 17.56 20.41 -17.14
N ARG A 284 16.63 19.48 -16.92
CA ARG A 284 15.20 19.77 -16.71
C ARG A 284 14.71 18.98 -15.52
N LEU A 285 14.77 19.57 -14.33
CA LEU A 285 14.25 18.98 -13.10
C LEU A 285 13.03 19.78 -12.65
N SER A 286 12.05 19.10 -12.05
CA SER A 286 10.96 19.74 -11.30
C SER A 286 11.04 19.34 -9.83
N GLY A 287 10.49 20.21 -9.00
CA GLY A 287 10.65 20.23 -7.54
C GLY A 287 10.82 21.67 -7.09
N THR A 288 10.73 21.93 -5.80
CA THR A 288 10.94 23.28 -5.27
C THR A 288 12.43 23.63 -5.17
N ASP A 289 12.70 24.92 -5.34
CA ASP A 289 13.98 25.54 -5.01
C ASP A 289 14.06 25.98 -3.54
N GLU A 290 12.94 25.98 -2.81
CA GLU A 290 12.96 26.14 -1.36
C GLU A 290 13.43 24.82 -0.74
N PRO A 291 14.66 24.77 -0.18
CA PRO A 291 15.11 23.59 0.51
C PRO A 291 14.29 23.46 1.79
N ASP A 292 13.43 22.45 1.85
CA ASP A 292 13.14 21.84 3.14
C ASP A 292 14.51 21.45 3.74
N PRO A 293 14.88 21.96 4.92
CA PRO A 293 16.20 21.73 5.50
C PRO A 293 16.50 20.24 5.72
N ASP A 294 15.47 19.38 5.78
CA ASP A 294 15.63 17.97 6.09
C ASP A 294 15.62 17.04 4.87
N ARG A 295 14.85 17.35 3.80
CA ARG A 295 14.80 16.51 2.58
C ARG A 295 14.05 17.18 1.42
N CYS A 296 14.67 17.27 0.24
CA CYS A 296 14.01 17.70 -1.00
C CYS A 296 14.08 16.61 -2.07
N HIS A 297 13.00 16.44 -2.85
CA HIS A 297 12.96 15.54 -3.99
C HIS A 297 12.77 16.32 -5.29
N ARG A 298 13.54 15.94 -6.31
CA ARG A 298 13.41 16.48 -7.66
C ARG A 298 13.33 15.34 -8.67
N ALA A 299 12.57 15.51 -9.74
CA ALA A 299 12.47 14.51 -10.80
C ALA A 299 12.57 15.16 -12.18
N GLY A 300 13.26 14.50 -13.10
CA GLY A 300 13.35 14.98 -14.47
C GLY A 300 14.52 14.40 -15.23
N TRP A 301 15.22 15.21 -16.03
CA TRP A 301 16.25 14.75 -16.96
C TRP A 301 17.56 15.54 -16.86
N ILE A 302 18.68 14.83 -16.93
CA ILE A 302 20.04 15.37 -17.05
C ILE A 302 20.67 14.78 -18.31
N GLY A 303 20.99 15.61 -19.31
CA GLY A 303 21.52 15.13 -20.59
C GLY A 303 20.58 14.15 -21.31
N GLY A 304 19.26 14.27 -21.09
CA GLY A 304 18.25 13.33 -21.60
C GLY A 304 18.09 12.05 -20.77
N ILE A 305 18.89 11.84 -19.72
CA ILE A 305 18.77 10.69 -18.81
C ILE A 305 17.76 11.02 -17.72
N ALA A 306 16.72 10.19 -17.59
CA ALA A 306 15.73 10.32 -16.54
C ALA A 306 16.35 10.05 -15.16
N VAL A 307 16.08 10.91 -14.19
CA VAL A 307 16.61 10.84 -12.83
C VAL A 307 15.57 11.21 -11.77
N ILE A 308 15.72 10.64 -10.58
CA ILE A 308 15.07 11.10 -9.35
C ILE A 308 16.17 11.49 -8.38
N VAL A 309 16.18 12.74 -7.95
CA VAL A 309 17.18 13.30 -7.06
C VAL A 309 16.57 13.47 -5.68
N GLU A 310 17.29 13.01 -4.67
CA GLU A 310 17.03 13.28 -3.26
C GLU A 310 18.20 14.10 -2.71
N GLU A 311 17.88 15.28 -2.17
CA GLU A 311 18.79 16.18 -1.49
C GLU A 311 18.49 16.15 0.02
N ARG A 312 19.51 15.93 0.83
CA ARG A 312 19.43 15.93 2.30
C ARG A 312 20.66 16.62 2.89
N GLY A 313 20.52 17.90 3.22
CA GLY A 313 21.66 18.74 3.61
C GLY A 313 22.70 18.80 2.48
N ASP A 314 23.92 18.36 2.75
CA ASP A 314 25.00 18.28 1.76
C ASP A 314 25.03 16.96 0.98
N ARG A 315 24.12 16.02 1.25
CA ARG A 315 24.09 14.70 0.61
C ARG A 315 23.10 14.69 -0.54
N LEU A 316 23.58 14.16 -1.67
CA LEU A 316 22.81 13.98 -2.89
C LEU A 316 22.72 12.49 -3.20
N THR A 317 21.52 11.96 -3.37
CA THR A 317 21.28 10.62 -3.89
C THR A 317 20.50 10.72 -5.19
N ILE A 318 21.07 10.22 -6.29
CA ILE A 318 20.47 10.28 -7.62
C ILE A 318 20.10 8.86 -8.05
N ALA A 319 18.81 8.59 -8.14
CA ALA A 319 18.29 7.37 -8.74
C ALA A 319 18.25 7.49 -10.26
N VAL A 320 18.62 6.40 -10.93
CA VAL A 320 18.67 6.29 -12.38
C VAL A 320 18.36 4.85 -12.82
N ASN A 321 17.88 4.70 -14.05
CA ASN A 321 17.83 3.38 -14.68
C ASN A 321 19.26 2.79 -14.75
N PRO A 322 19.50 1.55 -14.28
CA PRO A 322 20.84 0.95 -14.25
C PRO A 322 21.59 1.03 -15.59
N ARG A 323 20.88 0.92 -16.72
CA ARG A 323 21.49 1.01 -18.06
C ARG A 323 22.15 2.36 -18.36
N HIS A 324 21.73 3.43 -17.70
CA HIS A 324 22.20 4.80 -17.91
C HIS A 324 23.18 5.29 -16.84
N ARG A 325 23.48 4.46 -15.83
CA ARG A 325 24.28 4.86 -14.67
C ARG A 325 25.65 5.43 -15.05
N ALA A 326 26.41 4.70 -15.87
CA ALA A 326 27.76 5.11 -16.25
C ALA A 326 27.76 6.42 -17.06
N SER A 327 26.77 6.60 -17.94
CA SER A 327 26.60 7.84 -18.70
C SER A 327 26.25 9.02 -17.80
N LEU A 328 25.37 8.81 -16.81
CA LEU A 328 25.04 9.84 -15.83
C LEU A 328 26.25 10.21 -14.98
N GLU A 329 27.03 9.23 -14.51
CA GLU A 329 28.23 9.48 -13.72
C GLU A 329 29.26 10.33 -14.47
N ALA A 330 29.50 10.04 -15.75
CA ALA A 330 30.37 10.86 -16.60
C ALA A 330 29.87 12.31 -16.78
N LEU A 331 28.55 12.52 -16.84
CA LEU A 331 27.97 13.87 -16.92
C LEU A 331 28.09 14.64 -15.60
N LEU A 332 28.24 13.96 -14.47
CA LEU A 332 28.33 14.58 -13.15
C LEU A 332 29.79 14.86 -12.71
N ASP A 333 30.78 14.27 -13.40
CA ASP A 333 32.22 14.41 -13.13
C ASP A 333 32.92 15.48 -13.99
N GLY A 334 32.27 15.94 -15.07
CA GLY A 334 32.73 17.07 -15.87
C GLY A 334 32.34 18.41 -15.25
#